data_AF-A0A962V5F9-F1
#
_entry.id   AF-A0A962V5F9-F1
#
_cell.length_a   1.000
_cell.length_b   1.000
_cell.length_c   1.000
_cell.angle_alpha   90.00
_cell.angle_beta   90.00
_cell.angle_gamma   90.00
#
_symmetry.space_group_name_H-M   'P 1'
#
loop_
_entity.id
_entity.type
_entity.pdbx_description
1 polymer ?
#
loop_
_entity_poly.entity_id
_entity_poly.type
_entity_poly.pdbx_seq_one_letter_code
_entity_poly.pdbx_strand_id
1 'polypeptide(L)'
;MSELFLNYPDKFDKPGTLPPLLRRLLDYSLLMRWDKPIGALLLLWPTLWALWLAGQGQPQQFVVVIFLLGVWIMRSCGCAINDIADREFDPHVERTRSRPLAAGRISLREAVLVFLAMVLLALILVLQLNWLCFWLSLVGLVVAISYPFMKRFHHLPQAHLGIAFGWGVPMAYAALNGHVPFEAWVL
;
A
#
# COMPACT_ATOMS: atom_id res chain seq x y z
N MET A 1 14.25 -11.00 -16.36
CA MET A 1 13.56 -9.75 -15.95
C MET A 1 14.02 -9.21 -14.60
N SER A 2 14.61 -10.01 -13.69
CA SER A 2 15.11 -9.56 -12.38
C SER A 2 16.45 -8.81 -12.42
N GLU A 3 17.37 -9.17 -13.32
CA GLU A 3 18.69 -8.50 -13.41
C GLU A 3 18.66 -7.06 -13.92
N LEU A 4 17.61 -6.70 -14.68
CA LEU A 4 17.43 -5.32 -15.15
C LEU A 4 17.10 -4.35 -14.00
N PHE A 5 16.46 -4.86 -12.94
CA PHE A 5 16.05 -4.08 -11.76
C PHE A 5 17.08 -4.13 -10.62
N LEU A 6 17.84 -5.23 -10.49
CA LEU A 6 18.92 -5.33 -9.50
C LEU A 6 20.11 -4.40 -9.82
N ASN A 7 20.41 -4.16 -11.10
CA ASN A 7 21.42 -3.20 -11.56
C ASN A 7 20.86 -1.80 -11.88
N TYR A 8 19.60 -1.53 -11.52
CA TYR A 8 18.90 -0.29 -11.84
C TYR A 8 19.47 0.98 -11.17
N PRO A 9 19.86 0.99 -9.88
CA PRO A 9 20.38 2.22 -9.27
C PRO A 9 21.68 2.68 -9.96
N ASP A 10 22.56 1.75 -10.35
CA ASP A 10 23.85 2.10 -10.98
C ASP A 10 23.75 2.41 -12.49
N LYS A 11 22.73 1.92 -13.20
CA LYS A 11 22.60 2.18 -14.65
C LYS A 11 22.13 3.59 -15.00
N PHE A 12 21.40 4.26 -14.11
CA PHE A 12 20.82 5.59 -14.33
C PHE A 12 21.45 6.71 -13.50
N ASP A 13 22.43 6.38 -12.64
CA ASP A 13 23.29 7.38 -11.99
C ASP A 13 24.41 7.90 -12.91
N LYS A 14 24.51 7.39 -14.14
CA LYS A 14 25.37 8.00 -15.16
C LYS A 14 24.75 9.30 -15.66
N PRO A 15 25.44 10.45 -15.60
CA PRO A 15 24.92 11.70 -16.16
C PRO A 15 24.62 11.51 -17.65
N GLY A 16 23.34 11.65 -18.05
CA GLY A 16 22.91 11.72 -19.45
C GLY A 16 21.87 10.71 -19.97
N THR A 17 21.31 9.80 -19.15
CA THR A 17 20.45 8.71 -19.68
C THR A 17 18.94 8.94 -19.63
N LEU A 18 18.41 9.79 -18.74
CA LEU A 18 16.97 10.09 -18.66
C LEU A 18 16.72 11.59 -18.43
N PRO A 19 15.63 12.15 -18.99
CA PRO A 19 15.18 13.51 -18.66
C PRO A 19 14.94 13.68 -17.15
N PRO A 20 15.22 14.87 -16.56
CA PRO A 20 15.06 15.11 -15.12
C PRO A 20 13.66 14.76 -14.58
N LEU A 21 12.62 15.09 -15.33
CA LEU A 21 11.23 14.77 -14.97
C LEU A 21 10.99 13.26 -14.87
N LEU A 22 11.51 12.49 -15.83
CA LEU A 22 11.32 11.04 -15.86
C LEU A 22 12.03 10.37 -14.68
N ARG A 23 13.24 10.83 -14.32
CA ARG A 23 13.95 10.36 -13.13
C ARG A 23 13.13 10.56 -11.86
N ARG A 24 12.48 11.71 -11.74
CA ARG A 24 11.64 12.06 -10.57
C ARG A 24 10.37 11.21 -10.51
N LEU A 25 9.71 10.97 -11.65
CA LEU A 25 8.57 10.05 -11.72
C LEU A 25 8.96 8.61 -11.33
N LEU A 26 10.16 8.18 -11.71
CA LEU A 26 10.70 6.88 -11.32
C LEU A 26 11.00 6.81 -9.82
N ASP A 27 11.58 7.85 -9.23
CA ASP A 27 11.79 7.88 -7.78
C ASP A 27 10.46 7.83 -7.00
N TYR A 28 9.40 8.47 -7.50
CA TYR A 28 8.06 8.36 -6.92
C TYR A 28 7.44 6.97 -7.11
N SER A 29 7.62 6.33 -8.27
CA SER A 29 7.12 4.96 -8.49
C SER A 29 7.85 3.94 -7.60
N LEU A 30 9.15 4.13 -7.37
CA LEU A 30 9.95 3.36 -6.41
C LEU A 30 9.52 3.63 -4.96
N LEU A 31 9.13 4.86 -4.60
CA LEU A 31 8.51 5.14 -3.30
C LEU A 31 7.16 4.39 -3.15
N MET A 32 6.40 4.25 -4.23
CA MET A 32 5.11 3.53 -4.21
C MET A 32 5.25 1.99 -4.35
N ARG A 33 6.46 1.48 -4.60
CA ARG A 33 6.77 0.05 -4.82
C ARG A 33 6.09 -0.54 -6.05
N TRP A 34 5.93 0.26 -7.09
CA TRP A 34 5.36 -0.23 -8.35
C TRP A 34 6.31 -1.22 -9.06
N ASP A 35 7.60 -1.22 -8.72
CA ASP A 35 8.59 -2.21 -9.15
C ASP A 35 8.40 -3.60 -8.49
N LYS A 36 7.73 -3.66 -7.33
CA LYS A 36 7.56 -4.87 -6.52
C LYS A 36 6.08 -5.14 -6.22
N PRO A 37 5.32 -5.64 -7.23
CA PRO A 37 3.87 -5.80 -7.14
C PRO A 37 3.43 -6.91 -6.17
N ILE A 38 4.35 -7.79 -5.74
CA ILE A 38 4.06 -8.91 -4.85
C ILE A 38 3.29 -8.48 -3.60
N GLY A 39 3.61 -7.31 -3.03
CA GLY A 39 2.89 -6.78 -1.88
C GLY A 39 1.44 -6.48 -2.20
N ALA A 40 1.15 -5.83 -3.32
CA ALA A 40 -0.23 -5.53 -3.73
C ALA A 40 -1.01 -6.83 -4.00
N LEU A 41 -0.39 -7.81 -4.65
CA LEU A 41 -1.00 -9.12 -4.91
C LEU A 41 -1.34 -9.87 -3.61
N LEU A 42 -0.49 -9.78 -2.59
CA LEU A 42 -0.74 -10.38 -1.27
C LEU A 42 -1.92 -9.74 -0.54
N LEU A 43 -2.15 -8.43 -0.67
CA LEU A 43 -3.36 -7.77 -0.16
C LEU A 43 -4.59 -8.12 -1.00
N LEU A 44 -4.38 -8.23 -2.32
CA LEU A 44 -5.47 -8.40 -3.26
C LEU A 44 -6.09 -9.79 -3.15
N TRP A 45 -5.29 -10.82 -2.90
CA TRP A 45 -5.76 -12.21 -2.83
C TRP A 45 -6.89 -12.43 -1.80
N PRO A 46 -6.72 -12.14 -0.49
CA PRO A 46 -7.80 -12.30 0.48
C PRO A 46 -8.99 -11.39 0.18
N THR A 47 -8.72 -10.18 -0.34
CA THR A 47 -9.77 -9.23 -0.74
C THR A 47 -10.65 -9.77 -1.86
N LEU A 48 -10.07 -10.39 -2.89
CA LEU A 48 -10.82 -10.98 -3.99
C LEU A 48 -11.63 -12.19 -3.55
N TRP A 49 -11.09 -13.03 -2.66
CA TRP A 49 -11.85 -14.12 -2.05
C TRP A 49 -13.05 -13.61 -1.26
N ALA A 50 -12.86 -12.57 -0.45
CA ALA A 50 -13.94 -11.96 0.31
C ALA A 50 -15.02 -11.36 -0.60
N LEU A 51 -14.63 -10.66 -1.67
CA LEU A 51 -15.57 -10.14 -2.67
C LEU A 51 -16.36 -11.27 -3.33
N TRP A 52 -15.68 -12.34 -3.75
CA TRP A 52 -16.32 -13.50 -4.36
C TRP A 52 -17.34 -14.15 -3.41
N LEU A 53 -16.95 -14.40 -2.17
CA LEU A 53 -17.81 -15.04 -1.17
C LEU A 53 -18.98 -14.14 -0.76
N ALA A 54 -18.72 -12.87 -0.44
CA ALA A 54 -19.77 -11.90 -0.09
C ALA A 54 -20.75 -11.68 -1.26
N GLY A 55 -20.24 -11.68 -2.50
CA GLY A 55 -21.05 -11.57 -3.72
C GLY A 55 -21.69 -12.88 -4.18
N GLN A 56 -21.64 -13.96 -3.38
CA GLN A 56 -22.20 -15.28 -3.73
C GLN A 56 -21.72 -15.81 -5.10
N GLY A 57 -20.46 -15.56 -5.42
CA GLY A 57 -19.84 -15.93 -6.69
C GLY A 57 -20.08 -14.96 -7.85
N GLN A 58 -20.83 -13.87 -7.64
CA GLN A 58 -21.07 -12.84 -8.66
C GLN A 58 -20.98 -11.43 -8.05
N PRO A 59 -19.81 -11.02 -7.53
CA PRO A 59 -19.64 -9.68 -6.97
C PRO A 59 -19.91 -8.60 -8.00
N GLN A 60 -20.55 -7.52 -7.56
CA GLN A 60 -20.81 -6.35 -8.40
C GLN A 60 -19.49 -5.80 -8.97
N GLN A 61 -19.37 -5.75 -10.30
CA GLN A 61 -18.14 -5.40 -11.00
C GLN A 61 -17.57 -4.03 -10.58
N PHE A 62 -18.45 -3.05 -10.36
CA PHE A 62 -18.05 -1.72 -9.89
C PHE A 62 -17.32 -1.76 -8.54
N VAL A 63 -17.82 -2.57 -7.59
CA VAL A 63 -17.20 -2.77 -6.28
C VAL A 63 -15.85 -3.46 -6.43
N VAL A 64 -15.75 -4.47 -7.29
CA VAL A 64 -14.48 -5.16 -7.57
C VAL A 64 -13.42 -4.19 -8.10
N VAL A 65 -13.77 -3.29 -9.03
CA VAL A 65 -12.86 -2.27 -9.55
C VAL A 65 -12.40 -1.31 -8.45
N ILE A 66 -13.33 -0.85 -7.59
CA ILE A 66 -12.98 0.00 -6.45
C ILE A 66 -11.95 -0.68 -5.54
N PHE A 67 -12.17 -1.94 -5.19
CA PHE A 67 -11.24 -2.68 -4.31
C PHE A 67 -9.90 -2.98 -5.00
N LEU A 68 -9.89 -3.30 -6.29
CA LEU A 68 -8.66 -3.46 -7.06
C LEU A 68 -7.80 -2.18 -6.97
N LEU A 69 -8.38 -1.04 -7.33
CA LEU A 69 -7.68 0.26 -7.27
C LEU A 69 -7.28 0.62 -5.83
N GLY A 70 -8.20 0.43 -4.88
CA GLY A 70 -7.99 0.70 -3.47
C GLY A 70 -6.82 -0.08 -2.88
N VAL A 71 -6.68 -1.38 -3.21
CA VAL A 71 -5.56 -2.21 -2.76
C VAL A 71 -4.23 -1.69 -3.30
N TRP A 72 -4.14 -1.35 -4.59
CA TRP A 72 -2.92 -0.80 -5.17
C TRP A 72 -2.52 0.54 -4.54
N ILE A 73 -3.50 1.42 -4.32
CA ILE A 73 -3.30 2.73 -3.67
C ILE A 73 -2.86 2.54 -2.22
N MET A 74 -3.58 1.73 -1.43
CA MET A 74 -3.27 1.53 -0.01
C MET A 74 -1.96 0.78 0.20
N ARG A 75 -1.57 -0.11 -0.71
CA ARG A 75 -0.21 -0.67 -0.71
C ARG A 75 0.84 0.41 -0.91
N SER A 76 0.60 1.33 -1.84
CA SER A 76 1.48 2.48 -2.10
C SER A 76 1.57 3.40 -0.87
N CYS A 77 0.44 3.68 -0.20
CA CYS A 77 0.39 4.42 1.06
C CYS A 77 1.23 3.74 2.15
N GLY A 78 1.01 2.45 2.38
CA GLY A 78 1.72 1.66 3.40
C GLY A 78 3.23 1.65 3.17
N CYS A 79 3.66 1.60 1.91
CA CYS A 79 5.05 1.71 1.53
C CYS A 79 5.64 3.10 1.80
N ALA A 80 4.93 4.17 1.43
CA ALA A 80 5.39 5.54 1.62
C ALA A 80 5.52 5.87 3.11
N ILE A 81 4.51 5.53 3.93
CA ILE A 81 4.58 5.77 5.38
C ILE A 81 5.66 4.92 6.06
N ASN A 82 5.90 3.68 5.60
CA ASN A 82 6.98 2.86 6.13
C ASN A 82 8.35 3.50 5.88
N ASP A 83 8.59 4.05 4.69
CA ASP A 83 9.84 4.76 4.41
C ASP A 83 9.97 6.06 5.19
N ILE A 84 8.87 6.81 5.35
CA ILE A 84 8.86 8.02 6.16
C ILE A 84 9.24 7.70 7.61
N ALA A 85 8.69 6.63 8.19
CA ALA A 85 8.94 6.21 9.56
C ALA A 85 10.35 5.60 9.76
N ASP A 86 10.90 4.97 8.73
CA ASP A 86 12.20 4.31 8.75
C ASP A 86 13.32 5.19 8.14
N ARG A 87 13.07 6.47 7.83
CA ARG A 87 13.98 7.38 7.10
C ARG A 87 15.37 7.54 7.72
N GLU A 88 15.49 7.41 9.04
CA GLU A 88 16.76 7.53 9.79
C GLU A 88 17.48 6.18 9.90
N PHE A 89 16.75 5.08 9.76
CA PHE A 89 17.28 3.71 9.87
C PHE A 89 17.69 3.15 8.50
N ASP A 90 16.87 3.36 7.48
CA ASP A 90 17.07 2.81 6.14
C ASP A 90 18.43 3.16 5.49
N PRO A 91 19.01 4.37 5.66
CA PRO A 91 20.36 4.68 5.13
C PRO A 91 21.47 3.77 5.67
N HIS A 92 21.28 3.21 6.86
CA HIS A 92 22.27 2.38 7.56
C HIS A 92 22.09 0.88 7.28
N VAL A 93 21.11 0.48 6.46
CA VAL A 93 20.80 -0.92 6.16
C VAL A 93 21.02 -1.21 4.69
N GLU A 94 21.89 -2.18 4.38
CA GLU A 94 22.31 -2.50 3.00
C GLU A 94 21.13 -2.74 2.03
N ARG A 95 20.09 -3.44 2.48
CA ARG A 95 18.91 -3.73 1.67
C ARG A 95 18.02 -2.51 1.38
N THR A 96 18.08 -1.46 2.19
CA THR A 96 17.12 -0.34 2.12
C THR A 96 17.78 1.02 1.89
N ARG A 97 19.12 1.11 1.97
CA ARG A 97 19.89 2.33 1.70
C ARG A 97 19.66 2.94 0.32
N SER A 98 19.30 2.10 -0.66
CA SER A 98 19.06 2.53 -2.05
C SER A 98 17.65 3.06 -2.30
N ARG A 99 16.75 3.00 -1.30
CA ARG A 99 15.38 3.56 -1.42
C ARG A 99 15.45 5.06 -1.70
N PRO A 100 14.53 5.62 -2.50
CA PRO A 100 14.59 7.03 -2.91
C PRO A 100 14.72 8.02 -1.75
N LEU A 101 13.95 7.82 -0.67
CA LEU A 101 14.00 8.69 0.51
C LEU A 101 15.29 8.51 1.31
N ALA A 102 15.73 7.27 1.53
CA ALA A 102 16.96 6.96 2.26
C ALA A 102 18.22 7.43 1.53
N ALA A 103 18.21 7.37 0.20
CA ALA A 103 19.29 7.84 -0.66
C ALA A 103 19.25 9.37 -0.92
N GLY A 104 18.28 10.09 -0.37
CA GLY A 104 18.12 11.54 -0.55
C GLY A 104 17.70 11.99 -1.94
N ARG A 105 17.24 11.07 -2.81
CA ARG A 105 16.75 11.41 -4.17
C ARG A 105 15.39 12.11 -4.17
N ILE A 106 14.62 11.88 -3.11
CA ILE A 106 13.39 12.61 -2.79
C ILE A 106 13.47 13.17 -1.38
N SER A 107 12.86 14.33 -1.17
CA SER A 107 12.76 14.94 0.15
C SER A 107 11.66 14.30 0.99
N LEU A 108 11.76 14.43 2.31
CA LEU A 108 10.70 14.04 3.23
C LEU A 108 9.36 14.70 2.90
N ARG A 109 9.38 15.99 2.53
CA ARG A 109 8.17 16.75 2.18
C ARG A 109 7.48 16.12 0.97
N GLU A 110 8.24 15.73 -0.04
CA GLU A 110 7.71 15.04 -1.22
C GLU A 110 7.10 13.70 -0.87
N ALA A 111 7.79 12.89 -0.05
CA ALA A 111 7.25 11.60 0.38
C ALA A 111 5.92 11.76 1.14
N VAL A 112 5.81 12.75 2.03
CA VAL A 112 4.57 13.07 2.74
C VAL A 112 3.47 13.53 1.78
N LEU A 113 3.78 14.38 0.80
CA LEU A 113 2.80 14.82 -0.20
C LEU A 113 2.29 13.66 -1.05
N VAL A 114 3.16 12.74 -1.47
CA VAL A 114 2.74 11.51 -2.19
C VAL A 114 1.84 10.65 -1.30
N PHE A 115 2.20 10.44 -0.04
CA PHE A 115 1.37 9.71 0.91
C PHE A 115 -0.02 10.35 1.06
N LEU A 116 -0.10 11.66 1.29
CA LEU A 116 -1.37 12.38 1.43
C LEU A 116 -2.21 12.32 0.14
N ALA A 117 -1.58 12.47 -1.03
CA ALA A 117 -2.26 12.35 -2.31
C ALA A 117 -2.88 10.95 -2.50
N MET A 118 -2.15 9.88 -2.15
CA MET A 118 -2.67 8.52 -2.22
C MET A 118 -3.81 8.28 -1.21
N VAL A 119 -3.72 8.83 0.00
CA VAL A 119 -4.81 8.78 0.99
C VAL A 119 -6.05 9.50 0.48
N LEU A 120 -5.90 10.65 -0.18
CA LEU A 120 -7.02 11.37 -0.80
C LEU A 120 -7.65 10.56 -1.94
N LEU A 121 -6.84 9.89 -2.78
CA LEU A 121 -7.37 9.00 -3.82
C LEU A 121 -8.13 7.80 -3.22
N ALA A 122 -7.61 7.19 -2.14
CA ALA A 122 -8.31 6.13 -1.43
C ALA A 122 -9.63 6.63 -0.80
N LEU A 123 -9.64 7.85 -0.28
CA LEU A 123 -10.86 8.49 0.24
C LEU A 123 -11.90 8.68 -0.86
N ILE A 124 -11.51 9.17 -2.04
CA ILE A 124 -12.43 9.31 -3.18
C ILE A 124 -13.06 7.95 -3.54
N LEU A 125 -12.27 6.88 -3.55
CA LEU A 125 -12.78 5.54 -3.83
C LEU A 125 -13.76 5.03 -2.77
N VAL A 126 -13.45 5.19 -1.48
CA VAL A 126 -14.32 4.68 -0.41
C VAL A 126 -15.63 5.46 -0.29
N LEU A 127 -15.65 6.74 -0.67
CA LEU A 127 -16.87 7.55 -0.72
C LEU A 127 -17.89 7.06 -1.77
N GLN A 128 -17.47 6.21 -2.71
CA GLN A 128 -18.36 5.54 -3.67
C GLN A 128 -18.99 4.26 -3.11
N LEU A 129 -18.61 3.85 -1.90
CA LEU A 129 -19.18 2.71 -1.19
C LEU A 129 -20.15 3.19 -0.10
N ASN A 130 -20.58 2.29 0.78
CA ASN A 130 -21.48 2.63 1.87
C ASN A 130 -20.75 3.18 3.11
N TRP A 131 -21.52 3.71 4.06
CA TRP A 131 -21.01 4.36 5.28
C TRP A 131 -20.20 3.41 6.17
N LEU A 132 -20.52 2.11 6.16
CA LEU A 132 -19.77 1.12 6.91
C LEU A 132 -18.35 0.96 6.36
N CYS A 133 -18.19 0.93 5.03
CA CYS A 133 -16.87 0.95 4.40
C CYS A 133 -16.09 2.23 4.75
N PHE A 134 -16.74 3.39 4.79
CA PHE A 134 -16.09 4.64 5.20
C PHE A 134 -15.48 4.51 6.60
N TRP A 135 -16.25 4.08 7.61
CA TRP A 135 -15.71 3.90 8.97
C TRP A 135 -14.63 2.83 9.06
N LEU A 136 -14.83 1.69 8.39
CA LEU A 136 -13.82 0.62 8.35
C LEU A 136 -12.53 1.09 7.68
N SER A 137 -12.60 1.98 6.68
CA SER A 137 -11.41 2.51 6.02
C SER A 137 -10.60 3.42 6.93
N LEU A 138 -11.25 4.19 7.82
CA LEU A 138 -10.53 5.00 8.81
C LEU A 138 -9.77 4.11 9.79
N VAL A 139 -10.40 3.04 10.27
CA VAL A 139 -9.71 2.05 11.12
C VAL A 139 -8.56 1.39 10.37
N GLY A 140 -8.80 0.97 9.12
CA GLY A 140 -7.77 0.37 8.27
C GLY A 140 -6.59 1.31 8.02
N LEU A 141 -6.84 2.61 7.82
CA LEU A 141 -5.81 3.62 7.67
C LEU A 141 -4.97 3.76 8.95
N VAL A 142 -5.60 3.75 10.13
CA VAL A 142 -4.90 3.78 11.42
C VAL A 142 -4.04 2.53 11.60
N VAL A 143 -4.56 1.34 11.26
CA VAL A 143 -3.81 0.08 11.31
C VAL A 143 -2.60 0.14 10.36
N ALA A 144 -2.78 0.62 9.13
CA ALA A 144 -1.70 0.74 8.15
C ALA A 144 -0.62 1.74 8.57
N ILE A 145 -1.00 2.91 9.09
CA ILE A 145 -0.06 3.94 9.56
C ILE A 145 0.67 3.49 10.82
N SER A 146 0.03 2.73 11.71
CA SER A 146 0.64 2.27 12.96
C SER A 146 1.69 1.17 12.74
N TYR A 147 1.55 0.36 11.69
CA TYR A 147 2.43 -0.79 11.41
C TYR A 147 3.94 -0.52 11.50
N PRO A 148 4.51 0.53 10.86
CA PRO A 148 5.95 0.78 10.93
C PRO A 148 6.45 0.99 12.36
N PHE A 149 5.61 1.56 13.22
CA PHE A 149 5.93 1.83 14.61
C PHE A 149 5.77 0.60 15.50
N MET A 150 4.85 -0.32 15.17
CA MET A 150 4.59 -1.52 15.96
C MET A 150 5.80 -2.45 16.10
N LYS A 151 6.72 -2.44 15.12
CA LYS A 151 8.02 -3.13 15.21
C LYS A 151 8.83 -2.72 16.45
N ARG A 152 8.55 -1.55 17.03
CA ARG A 152 9.25 -0.97 18.18
C ARG A 152 8.48 -1.15 19.49
N PHE A 153 7.22 -1.57 19.45
CA PHE A 153 6.35 -1.67 20.63
C PHE A 153 6.12 -3.11 21.10
N HIS A 154 6.07 -4.09 20.20
CA HIS A 154 5.83 -5.49 20.57
C HIS A 154 6.52 -6.48 19.63
N HIS A 155 6.68 -7.72 20.09
CA HIS A 155 7.39 -8.79 19.38
C HIS A 155 6.59 -9.47 18.26
N LEU A 156 5.41 -8.92 17.91
CA LEU A 156 4.48 -9.52 16.93
C LEU A 156 4.15 -8.58 15.75
N PRO A 157 5.13 -7.87 15.13
CA PRO A 157 4.82 -6.96 14.02
C PRO A 157 4.22 -7.67 12.80
N GLN A 158 4.47 -8.98 12.64
CA GLN A 158 3.88 -9.79 11.56
C GLN A 158 2.39 -10.03 11.76
N ALA A 159 1.92 -10.16 13.01
CA ALA A 159 0.49 -10.25 13.29
C ALA A 159 -0.21 -8.94 12.91
N HIS A 160 0.39 -7.80 13.27
CA HIS A 160 -0.12 -6.48 12.90
C HIS A 160 -0.13 -6.26 11.38
N LEU A 161 0.92 -6.74 10.70
CA LEU A 161 0.98 -6.74 9.25
C LEU A 161 -0.12 -7.61 8.64
N GLY A 162 -0.37 -8.79 9.21
CA GLY A 162 -1.45 -9.69 8.81
C GLY A 162 -2.81 -9.01 8.89
N ILE A 163 -3.10 -8.30 10.00
CA ILE A 163 -4.33 -7.51 10.16
C ILE A 163 -4.42 -6.45 9.04
N ALA A 164 -3.35 -5.71 8.79
CA ALA A 164 -3.32 -4.70 7.73
C ALA A 164 -3.56 -5.30 6.34
N PHE A 165 -2.98 -6.47 6.04
CA PHE A 165 -3.11 -7.14 4.76
C PHE A 165 -4.48 -7.80 4.56
N GLY A 166 -5.10 -8.28 5.63
CA GLY A 166 -6.44 -8.87 5.63
C GLY A 166 -7.58 -7.85 5.69
N TRP A 167 -7.30 -6.58 5.95
CA TRP A 167 -8.35 -5.57 6.20
C TRP A 167 -9.34 -5.36 5.05
N GLY A 168 -8.95 -5.71 3.82
CA GLY A 168 -9.86 -5.71 2.67
C GLY A 168 -11.03 -6.68 2.81
N VAL A 169 -10.90 -7.75 3.60
CA VAL A 169 -11.93 -8.78 3.81
C VAL A 169 -13.19 -8.20 4.48
N PRO A 170 -13.13 -7.64 5.71
CA PRO A 170 -14.33 -7.08 6.34
C PRO A 170 -14.91 -5.92 5.52
N MET A 171 -14.07 -5.15 4.83
CA MET A 171 -14.54 -4.08 3.94
C MET A 171 -15.32 -4.63 2.74
N ALA A 172 -14.91 -5.77 2.15
CA ALA A 172 -15.61 -6.39 1.02
C ALA A 172 -17.01 -6.87 1.41
N TYR A 173 -17.14 -7.52 2.57
CA TYR A 173 -18.44 -7.90 3.14
C TYR A 173 -19.30 -6.68 3.45
N ALA A 174 -18.72 -5.66 4.08
CA ALA A 174 -19.43 -4.41 4.33
C ALA A 174 -19.95 -3.79 3.02
N ALA A 175 -19.14 -3.78 1.95
CA ALA A 175 -19.49 -3.16 0.67
C ALA A 175 -20.67 -3.84 -0.01
N LEU A 176 -20.69 -5.18 -0.04
CA LEU A 176 -21.70 -5.95 -0.76
C LEU A 176 -22.94 -6.28 0.08
N ASN A 177 -22.74 -6.54 1.38
CA ASN A 177 -23.82 -7.04 2.25
C ASN A 177 -24.35 -5.98 3.23
N GLY A 178 -23.69 -4.82 3.35
CA GLY A 178 -24.06 -3.75 4.29
C GLY A 178 -23.76 -4.07 5.77
N HIS A 179 -23.12 -5.20 6.05
CA HIS A 179 -22.72 -5.63 7.39
C HIS A 179 -21.48 -6.54 7.29
N VAL A 180 -20.79 -6.76 8.42
CA VAL A 180 -19.62 -7.65 8.51
C VAL A 180 -19.95 -8.83 9.40
N PRO A 181 -20.24 -10.01 8.84
CA PRO A 181 -20.54 -11.20 9.62
C PRO A 181 -19.26 -11.81 10.22
N PHE A 182 -19.39 -12.77 11.14
CA PHE A 182 -18.25 -13.32 11.87
C PHE A 182 -17.23 -13.99 10.95
N GLU A 183 -17.69 -14.70 9.92
CA GLU A 183 -16.86 -15.38 8.93
C GLU A 183 -15.87 -14.42 8.23
N ALA A 184 -16.21 -13.13 8.08
CA ALA A 184 -15.33 -12.15 7.48
C ALA A 184 -14.10 -11.82 8.36
N TRP A 185 -14.14 -12.11 9.66
CA TRP A 185 -13.02 -11.86 10.57
C TRP A 185 -12.06 -13.04 10.70
N VAL A 186 -12.45 -14.21 10.23
CA VAL A 186 -11.67 -15.46 10.34
C VAL A 186 -11.13 -15.96 9.00
N LEU A 187 -11.45 -15.27 7.90
CA LEU A 187 -10.98 -15.53 6.54
C LEU A 187 -9.63 -14.86 6.28
#